data_AF-A0A1T4JSP9-F1
#
_entry.id   AF-A0A1T4JSP9-F1
#
_cell.length_a   1.000
_cell.length_b   1.000
_cell.length_c   1.000
_cell.angle_alpha   90.00
_cell.angle_beta   90.00
_cell.angle_gamma   90.00
#
_symmetry.space_group_name_H-M   'P 1'
#
loop_
_entity.id
_entity.type
_entity.pdbx_description
1 polymer ?
#
loop_
_entity_poly.entity_id
_entity_poly.type
_entity_poly.pdbx_seq_one_letter_code
_entity_poly.pdbx_strand_id
1 'polypeptide(L)'
;MIFAYIILFALFFIDCKPQFIKNGINERFLEKEQTLPIKGVFVLLVFFRHFRGYVDMDYGVLNHLFVLLDSRSSQLIVTMFFFYSGYGIFEQIKKNKSYADNFITHRILPTYINFAFCVLIYFLLCIIRMKGIFFSMQEIILSFVGWKDCFGNSNWFMFVTFCIYILLYVSFLKKWRNDRLIFNIVFFNFLTIGLAVILFIYKKHYWYNTLFCFNLGIWYSNYKQQIESFLKISKNYAIIFVISVISFLVSFFLIETQSPLFIIKALLFTVLFVLCQMKFLFTPSKIYSQLGKHIFSVYMLQRIPFILLTDLALNKNIYLFFIGTLISTIAIATVYDCFIVVFSKYITKLRTKLFH
;
A
#
# COMPACT_ATOMS: atom_id res chain seq x y z
N MET A 1 -6.84 -17.37 -14.10
CA MET A 1 -6.46 -16.46 -12.99
C MET A 1 -7.40 -16.49 -11.78
N ILE A 2 -8.72 -16.62 -11.98
CA ILE A 2 -9.66 -16.64 -10.85
C ILE A 2 -9.39 -17.77 -9.84
N PHE A 3 -8.97 -18.95 -10.30
CA PHE A 3 -8.55 -20.06 -9.44
C PHE A 3 -7.35 -19.70 -8.55
N ALA A 4 -6.40 -18.90 -9.04
CA ALA A 4 -5.28 -18.45 -8.22
C ALA A 4 -5.73 -17.52 -7.09
N TYR A 5 -6.77 -16.71 -7.30
CA TYR A 5 -7.38 -15.90 -6.23
C TYR A 5 -8.11 -16.79 -5.23
N ILE A 6 -8.87 -17.77 -5.70
CA ILE A 6 -9.56 -18.73 -4.83
C ILE A 6 -8.55 -19.48 -3.96
N ILE A 7 -7.46 -19.98 -4.55
CA ILE A 7 -6.38 -20.64 -3.83
C ILE A 7 -5.72 -19.67 -2.84
N LEU A 8 -5.41 -18.45 -3.26
CA LEU A 8 -4.84 -17.41 -2.38
C LEU A 8 -5.72 -17.18 -1.15
N PHE A 9 -7.03 -17.02 -1.33
CA PHE A 9 -7.94 -16.79 -0.21
C PHE A 9 -8.11 -18.06 0.63
N ALA A 10 -8.22 -19.24 0.02
CA ALA A 10 -8.31 -20.51 0.73
C ALA A 10 -7.09 -20.72 1.64
N LEU A 11 -5.87 -20.51 1.10
CA LEU A 11 -4.63 -20.58 1.88
C LEU A 11 -4.60 -19.55 3.01
N PHE A 12 -5.15 -18.34 2.79
CA PHE A 12 -5.27 -17.34 3.85
C PHE A 12 -6.19 -17.81 4.98
N PHE A 13 -7.35 -18.39 4.67
CA PHE A 13 -8.26 -18.94 5.68
C PHE A 13 -7.62 -20.12 6.44
N ILE A 14 -6.83 -20.96 5.77
CA ILE A 14 -6.12 -22.09 6.37
C ILE A 14 -4.99 -21.64 7.30
N ASP A 15 -4.15 -20.70 6.87
CA ASP A 15 -2.97 -20.24 7.64
C ASP A 15 -3.38 -19.28 8.78
N CYS A 16 -4.28 -18.32 8.50
CA CYS A 16 -4.66 -17.28 9.46
C CYS A 16 -5.79 -17.68 10.40
N LYS A 17 -6.53 -18.76 10.11
CA LYS A 17 -7.64 -19.30 10.93
C LYS A 17 -8.52 -18.19 11.53
N PRO A 18 -9.19 -17.36 10.70
CA PRO A 18 -9.92 -16.21 11.18
C PRO A 18 -11.06 -16.64 12.11
N GLN A 19 -11.06 -16.11 13.33
CA GLN A 19 -12.09 -16.35 14.32
C GLN A 19 -13.11 -15.20 14.29
N PHE A 20 -14.38 -15.54 14.06
CA PHE A 20 -15.44 -14.54 14.04
C PHE A 20 -15.87 -14.15 15.45
N ILE A 21 -15.91 -12.85 15.73
CA ILE A 21 -16.35 -12.30 17.00
C ILE A 21 -17.85 -12.05 16.96
N LYS A 22 -18.61 -12.91 17.66
CA LYS A 22 -20.07 -12.82 17.74
C LYS A 22 -20.53 -11.54 18.45
N ASN A 23 -19.97 -11.27 19.63
CA ASN A 23 -20.38 -10.16 20.50
C ASN A 23 -19.29 -9.09 20.57
N GLY A 24 -19.68 -7.82 20.40
CA GLY A 24 -18.74 -6.69 20.41
C GLY A 24 -17.85 -6.62 19.16
N ILE A 25 -16.65 -6.07 19.32
CA ILE A 25 -15.64 -5.91 18.26
C ILE A 25 -14.28 -6.41 18.74
N ASN A 26 -13.42 -6.82 17.81
CA ASN A 26 -12.02 -7.12 18.07
C ASN A 26 -11.31 -5.80 18.40
N GLU A 27 -10.86 -5.60 19.63
CA GLU A 27 -10.13 -4.37 20.02
C GLU A 27 -8.69 -4.33 19.46
N ARG A 28 -8.16 -5.50 19.08
CA ARG A 28 -6.81 -5.69 18.59
C ARG A 28 -6.70 -5.60 17.07
N PHE A 29 -7.81 -5.40 16.36
CA PHE A 29 -7.90 -5.46 14.90
C PHE A 29 -6.87 -4.57 14.17
N LEU A 30 -6.51 -3.40 14.69
CA LEU A 30 -5.47 -2.51 14.11
C LEU A 30 -4.07 -2.71 14.68
N GLU A 31 -3.85 -3.70 15.54
CA GLU A 31 -2.51 -4.06 16.00
C GLU A 31 -1.65 -4.59 14.84
N LYS A 32 -0.34 -4.52 15.04
CA LYS A 32 0.63 -4.93 14.03
C LYS A 32 0.45 -6.40 13.65
N GLU A 33 0.22 -7.27 14.63
CA GLU A 33 0.03 -8.71 14.43
C GLU A 33 -1.21 -9.01 13.58
N GLN A 34 -2.28 -8.21 13.72
CA GLN A 34 -3.53 -8.39 12.98
C GLN A 34 -3.47 -7.80 11.56
N THR A 35 -2.75 -6.68 11.39
CA THR A 35 -2.64 -6.00 10.08
C THR A 35 -1.59 -6.62 9.16
N LEU A 36 -0.59 -7.34 9.69
CA LEU A 36 0.48 -7.95 8.88
C LEU A 36 -0.03 -9.02 7.88
N PRO A 37 -0.84 -10.02 8.28
CA PRO A 37 -1.40 -10.98 7.34
C PRO A 37 -2.22 -10.32 6.23
N ILE A 38 -3.01 -9.30 6.59
CA ILE A 38 -3.84 -8.53 5.65
C ILE A 38 -2.94 -7.81 4.64
N LYS A 39 -1.88 -7.15 5.09
CA LYS A 39 -0.88 -6.52 4.21
C LYS A 39 -0.27 -7.55 3.24
N GLY A 40 0.00 -8.76 3.72
CA GLY A 40 0.45 -9.88 2.91
C GLY A 40 -0.52 -10.26 1.80
N VAL A 41 -1.83 -10.33 2.09
CA VAL A 41 -2.85 -10.57 1.06
C VAL A 41 -2.88 -9.43 0.03
N PHE A 42 -2.93 -8.18 0.50
CA PHE A 42 -3.03 -7.02 -0.40
C PHE A 42 -1.80 -6.88 -1.30
N VAL A 43 -0.59 -7.19 -0.82
CA VAL A 43 0.61 -7.12 -1.67
C VAL A 43 0.59 -8.21 -2.74
N LEU A 44 0.05 -9.40 -2.43
CA LEU A 44 -0.18 -10.44 -3.44
C LEU A 44 -1.25 -10.02 -4.46
N LEU A 45 -2.31 -9.31 -4.05
CA LEU A 45 -3.28 -8.74 -5.01
C LEU A 45 -2.63 -7.73 -5.96
N VAL A 46 -1.69 -6.92 -5.46
CA VAL A 46 -0.88 -6.04 -6.30
C VAL A 46 0.02 -6.84 -7.25
N PHE A 47 0.65 -7.91 -6.76
CA PHE A 47 1.45 -8.83 -7.59
C PHE A 47 0.62 -9.38 -8.74
N PHE A 48 -0.58 -9.90 -8.45
CA PHE A 48 -1.49 -10.42 -9.46
C PHE A 48 -1.90 -9.37 -10.50
N ARG A 49 -2.15 -8.13 -10.05
CA ARG A 49 -2.47 -7.01 -10.96
C ARG A 49 -1.35 -6.77 -11.97
N HIS A 50 -0.10 -6.72 -11.51
CA HIS A 50 1.03 -6.50 -12.39
C HIS A 50 1.33 -7.72 -13.25
N PHE A 51 1.25 -8.93 -12.70
CA PHE A 51 1.43 -10.19 -13.41
C PHE A 51 0.56 -10.27 -14.67
N ARG A 52 -0.72 -9.85 -14.57
CA ARG A 52 -1.65 -9.80 -15.71
C ARG A 52 -1.09 -9.03 -16.91
N GLY A 53 -0.28 -8.00 -16.70
CA GLY A 53 0.31 -7.21 -17.78
C GLY A 53 1.42 -7.93 -18.56
N TYR A 54 1.82 -9.15 -18.17
CA TYR A 54 2.92 -9.91 -18.77
C TYR A 54 2.47 -11.24 -19.39
N VAL A 55 1.18 -11.58 -19.30
CA VAL A 55 0.63 -12.83 -19.84
C VAL A 55 -0.58 -12.56 -20.73
N ASP A 56 -0.68 -13.33 -21.80
CA ASP A 56 -1.89 -13.38 -22.61
C ASP A 56 -2.92 -14.28 -21.89
N MET A 57 -4.10 -13.74 -21.65
CA MET A 57 -5.17 -14.50 -21.01
C MET A 57 -6.17 -14.98 -22.05
N ASP A 58 -6.37 -16.29 -22.12
CA ASP A 58 -7.45 -16.87 -22.91
C ASP A 58 -8.83 -16.39 -22.40
N TYR A 59 -9.75 -16.08 -23.32
CA TYR A 59 -11.02 -15.40 -23.06
C TYR A 59 -12.14 -16.37 -22.67
N GLY A 60 -11.84 -17.34 -21.79
CA GLY A 60 -12.87 -18.14 -21.13
C GLY A 60 -13.74 -17.30 -20.18
N VAL A 61 -14.99 -17.73 -19.94
CA VAL A 61 -15.99 -17.02 -19.10
C VAL A 61 -15.44 -16.64 -17.71
N LEU A 62 -14.71 -17.55 -17.06
CA LEU A 62 -14.10 -17.31 -15.75
C LEU A 62 -12.98 -16.25 -15.78
N ASN A 63 -12.23 -16.16 -16.88
CA ASN A 63 -11.21 -15.13 -17.06
C ASN A 63 -11.85 -13.77 -17.37
N HIS A 64 -12.97 -13.74 -18.10
CA HIS A 64 -13.74 -12.51 -18.31
C HIS A 64 -14.28 -11.95 -17.00
N LEU A 65 -14.89 -12.78 -16.15
CA LEU A 65 -15.36 -12.36 -14.83
C LEU A 65 -14.21 -11.81 -13.98
N PHE A 66 -13.05 -12.48 -13.99
CA PHE A 66 -11.86 -11.99 -13.32
C PHE A 66 -11.43 -10.61 -13.83
N VAL A 67 -11.34 -10.42 -15.15
CA VAL A 67 -10.94 -9.14 -15.76
C VAL A 67 -11.92 -8.03 -15.38
N LEU A 68 -13.22 -8.33 -15.34
CA LEU A 68 -14.26 -7.39 -14.93
C LEU A 68 -14.07 -6.96 -13.47
N LEU A 69 -13.95 -7.91 -12.54
CA LEU A 69 -13.75 -7.63 -11.12
C LEU A 69 -12.44 -6.86 -10.89
N ASP A 70 -11.35 -7.31 -11.52
CA ASP A 70 -10.05 -6.66 -11.48
C ASP A 70 -10.15 -5.20 -11.98
N SER A 71 -10.72 -4.96 -13.16
CA SER A 71 -10.85 -3.59 -13.71
C SER A 71 -11.69 -2.66 -12.83
N ARG A 72 -12.74 -3.17 -12.17
CA ARG A 72 -13.62 -2.41 -11.26
C ARG A 72 -12.97 -2.15 -9.90
N SER A 73 -12.25 -3.14 -9.36
CA SER A 73 -11.48 -2.97 -8.13
C SER A 73 -10.34 -1.98 -8.31
N SER A 74 -9.69 -1.94 -9.47
CA SER A 74 -8.60 -0.98 -9.79
C SER A 74 -7.65 -0.76 -8.60
N GLN A 75 -7.52 0.48 -8.12
CA GLN A 75 -6.62 0.86 -7.03
C GLN A 75 -7.14 0.56 -5.61
N LEU A 76 -8.32 -0.05 -5.45
CA LEU A 76 -8.82 -0.45 -4.13
C LEU A 76 -7.84 -1.36 -3.38
N ILE A 77 -7.02 -2.12 -4.12
CA ILE A 77 -6.01 -3.04 -3.59
C ILE A 77 -4.83 -2.37 -2.86
N VAL A 78 -4.75 -1.03 -2.82
CA VAL A 78 -3.72 -0.31 -2.04
C VAL A 78 -4.28 0.62 -0.97
N THR A 79 -5.61 0.75 -0.85
CA THR A 79 -6.23 1.71 0.08
C THR A 79 -5.89 1.41 1.53
N MET A 80 -5.86 0.12 1.90
CA MET A 80 -5.51 -0.31 3.25
C MET A 80 -4.04 0.01 3.60
N PHE A 81 -3.13 0.06 2.62
CA PHE A 81 -1.76 0.50 2.88
C PHE A 81 -1.72 1.97 3.31
N PHE A 82 -2.45 2.84 2.60
CA PHE A 82 -2.58 4.24 2.98
C PHE A 82 -3.26 4.39 4.34
N PHE A 83 -4.39 3.70 4.57
CA PHE A 83 -5.12 3.76 5.83
C PHE A 83 -4.26 3.33 7.02
N TYR A 84 -3.62 2.15 6.96
CA TYR A 84 -2.76 1.67 8.05
C TYR A 84 -1.54 2.56 8.27
N SER A 85 -0.99 3.15 7.20
CA SER A 85 0.12 4.09 7.28
C SER A 85 -0.30 5.37 8.01
N GLY A 86 -1.43 5.96 7.64
CA GLY A 86 -1.98 7.16 8.28
C GLY A 86 -2.35 6.93 9.74
N TYR A 87 -3.08 5.85 10.03
CA TYR A 87 -3.43 5.44 11.39
C TYR A 87 -2.19 5.22 12.25
N GLY A 88 -1.25 4.39 11.78
CA GLY A 88 -0.07 4.01 12.56
C GLY A 88 0.88 5.18 12.82
N ILE A 89 1.07 6.08 11.86
CA ILE A 89 1.88 7.28 12.04
C ILE A 89 1.22 8.23 13.05
N PHE A 90 -0.09 8.45 12.94
CA PHE A 90 -0.77 9.37 13.84
C PHE A 90 -0.84 8.85 15.28
N GLU A 91 -1.00 7.53 15.48
CA GLU A 91 -0.83 6.90 16.79
C GLU A 91 0.55 7.19 17.40
N GLN A 92 1.63 7.15 16.60
CA GLN A 92 2.97 7.48 17.09
C GLN A 92 3.14 8.97 17.42
N ILE A 93 2.56 9.86 16.61
CA ILE A 93 2.57 11.31 16.88
C ILE A 93 1.86 11.62 18.20
N LYS A 94 0.71 10.97 18.48
CA LYS A 94 -0.02 11.12 19.74
C LYS A 94 0.78 10.60 20.94
N LYS A 95 1.44 9.43 20.80
CA LYS A 95 2.20 8.79 21.88
C LYS A 95 3.52 9.48 22.19
N ASN A 96 4.26 9.88 21.16
CA ASN A 96 5.57 10.49 21.31
C ASN A 96 5.60 11.81 20.56
N LYS A 97 5.48 12.92 21.31
CA LYS A 97 5.55 14.27 20.74
C LYS A 97 6.85 14.49 19.95
N SER A 98 7.99 13.93 20.37
CA SER A 98 9.28 14.06 19.67
C SER A 98 9.39 13.25 18.37
N TYR A 99 8.46 12.34 18.10
CA TYR A 99 8.41 11.58 16.85
C TYR A 99 8.16 12.49 15.64
N ALA A 100 7.31 13.51 15.80
CA ALA A 100 7.06 14.49 14.74
C ALA A 100 8.31 15.34 14.42
N ASP A 101 9.09 15.69 15.45
CA ASP A 101 10.32 16.51 15.29
C ASP A 101 11.38 15.77 14.46
N ASN A 102 11.45 14.45 14.63
CA ASN A 102 12.41 13.61 13.93
C ASN A 102 11.77 12.81 12.78
N PHE A 103 10.60 13.23 12.28
CA PHE A 103 9.84 12.46 11.29
C PHE A 103 10.60 12.28 9.97
N ILE A 104 11.38 13.30 9.56
CA ILE A 104 12.23 13.22 8.37
C ILE A 104 13.21 12.06 8.51
N THR A 105 13.94 11.98 9.62
CA THR A 105 15.00 10.98 9.83
C THR A 105 14.46 9.60 10.20
N HIS A 106 13.30 9.51 10.85
CA HIS A 106 12.69 8.23 11.25
C HIS A 106 11.82 7.62 10.16
N ARG A 107 11.28 8.43 9.24
CA ARG A 107 10.28 7.97 8.28
C ARG A 107 10.62 8.29 6.83
N ILE A 108 10.78 9.58 6.50
CA ILE A 108 10.93 10.01 5.09
C ILE A 108 12.24 9.48 4.51
N LEU A 109 13.37 9.77 5.17
CA LEU A 109 14.70 9.45 4.67
C LEU A 109 14.94 7.93 4.56
N PRO A 110 14.63 7.09 5.57
CA PRO A 110 14.77 5.64 5.42
C PRO A 110 13.92 5.06 4.29
N THR A 111 12.67 5.56 4.14
CA THR A 111 11.78 5.10 3.07
C THR A 111 12.28 5.53 1.70
N TYR A 112 12.82 6.76 1.57
CA TYR A 112 13.42 7.25 0.34
C TYR A 112 14.69 6.49 -0.04
N ILE A 113 15.59 6.22 0.91
CA ILE A 113 16.81 5.45 0.65
C ILE A 113 16.45 4.06 0.12
N ASN A 114 15.48 3.39 0.75
CA ASN A 114 14.97 2.10 0.30
C ASN A 114 14.44 2.20 -1.14
N PHE A 115 13.60 3.21 -1.43
CA PHE A 115 13.10 3.46 -2.77
C PHE A 115 14.20 3.72 -3.79
N ALA A 116 15.18 4.57 -3.46
CA ALA A 116 16.29 4.91 -4.34
C ALA A 116 17.14 3.67 -4.70
N PHE A 117 17.37 2.76 -3.75
CA PHE A 117 18.02 1.48 -4.04
C PHE A 117 17.20 0.60 -4.99
N CYS A 118 15.88 0.52 -4.81
CA CYS A 118 15.02 -0.19 -5.77
C CYS A 118 15.13 0.43 -7.17
N VAL A 119 15.02 1.76 -7.28
CA VAL A 119 15.14 2.48 -8.57
C VAL A 119 16.51 2.22 -9.20
N LEU A 120 17.58 2.22 -8.41
CA LEU A 120 18.93 1.90 -8.87
C LEU A 120 19.02 0.48 -9.45
N ILE A 121 18.41 -0.52 -8.80
CA ILE A 121 18.37 -1.90 -9.34
C ILE A 121 17.66 -1.93 -10.70
N TYR A 122 16.51 -1.25 -10.84
CA TYR A 122 15.82 -1.16 -12.15
C TYR A 122 16.66 -0.43 -13.20
N PHE A 123 17.33 0.66 -12.82
CA PHE A 123 18.22 1.40 -13.71
C PHE A 123 19.37 0.52 -14.23
N LEU A 124 20.05 -0.20 -13.33
CA LEU A 124 21.10 -1.15 -13.68
C LEU A 124 20.57 -2.29 -14.56
N LEU A 125 19.39 -2.82 -14.25
CA LEU A 125 18.73 -3.83 -15.08
C LEU A 125 18.46 -3.30 -16.51
N CYS A 126 18.00 -2.05 -16.65
CA CYS A 126 17.81 -1.42 -17.95
C CYS A 126 19.12 -1.26 -18.74
N ILE A 127 20.22 -0.90 -18.07
CA ILE A 127 21.55 -0.81 -18.69
C ILE A 127 22.00 -2.19 -19.17
N ILE A 128 21.91 -3.23 -18.33
CA ILE A 128 22.33 -4.58 -18.70
C ILE A 128 21.50 -5.14 -19.87
N ARG A 129 20.20 -4.82 -19.93
CA ARG A 129 19.28 -5.27 -20.98
C ARG A 129 19.34 -4.46 -22.28
N MET A 130 20.27 -3.50 -22.39
CA MET A 130 20.35 -2.49 -23.45
C MET A 130 19.84 -2.94 -24.83
N LYS A 131 18.64 -2.47 -25.19
CA LYS A 131 18.14 -2.39 -26.58
C LYS A 131 18.35 -0.98 -27.16
N GLY A 132 19.52 -0.37 -26.91
CA GLY A 132 19.85 0.95 -27.48
C GLY A 132 19.05 2.15 -26.92
N ILE A 133 18.52 2.06 -25.70
CA ILE A 133 17.76 3.16 -25.08
C ILE A 133 18.72 4.05 -24.27
N PHE A 134 18.83 5.32 -24.65
CA PHE A 134 19.53 6.35 -23.88
C PHE A 134 18.52 7.12 -23.03
N PHE A 135 18.79 7.26 -21.73
CA PHE A 135 17.99 8.10 -20.84
C PHE A 135 18.64 9.46 -20.66
N SER A 136 17.86 10.53 -20.78
CA SER A 136 18.33 11.86 -20.44
C SER A 136 18.58 11.99 -18.93
N MET A 137 19.48 12.89 -18.53
CA MET A 137 19.72 13.17 -17.09
C MET A 137 18.43 13.59 -16.36
N GLN A 138 17.55 14.32 -17.04
CA GLN A 138 16.26 14.71 -16.49
C GLN A 138 15.37 13.50 -16.19
N GLU A 139 15.34 12.49 -17.06
CA GLU A 139 14.56 11.27 -16.85
C GLU A 139 15.10 10.43 -15.70
N ILE A 140 16.42 10.35 -15.57
CA ILE A 140 17.07 9.67 -14.45
C ILE A 140 16.67 10.34 -13.14
N ILE A 141 16.89 11.66 -13.02
CA ILE A 141 16.56 12.42 -11.81
C ILE A 141 15.06 12.30 -11.47
N LEU A 142 14.17 12.49 -12.44
CA LEU A 142 12.72 12.40 -12.22
C LEU A 142 12.25 10.98 -11.86
N SER A 143 13.01 9.94 -12.24
CA SER A 143 12.73 8.55 -11.84
C SER A 143 13.14 8.29 -10.40
N PHE A 144 14.27 8.85 -9.94
CA PHE A 144 14.69 8.81 -8.54
C PHE A 144 13.82 9.66 -7.61
N VAL A 145 13.11 10.65 -8.15
CA VAL A 145 12.03 11.36 -7.43
C VAL A 145 10.73 10.53 -7.43
N GLY A 146 10.56 9.63 -8.39
CA GLY A 146 9.33 8.85 -8.60
C GLY A 146 8.27 9.58 -9.43
N TRP A 147 8.60 10.71 -10.06
CA TRP A 147 7.70 11.46 -10.93
C TRP A 147 7.56 10.83 -12.33
N LYS A 148 8.62 10.21 -12.84
CA LYS A 148 8.62 9.46 -14.09
C LYS A 148 8.86 7.96 -13.83
N ASP A 149 8.28 7.12 -14.67
CA ASP A 149 8.42 5.67 -14.63
C ASP A 149 9.29 5.20 -15.82
N CYS A 150 10.55 5.64 -15.90
CA CYS A 150 11.42 5.37 -17.06
C CYS A 150 12.03 3.97 -17.06
N PHE A 151 12.22 3.34 -15.89
CA PHE A 151 12.98 2.09 -15.76
C PHE A 151 12.11 0.84 -15.63
N GLY A 152 10.79 0.96 -15.89
CA GLY A 152 9.86 -0.16 -15.78
C GLY A 152 9.39 -0.49 -14.36
N ASN A 153 9.73 0.35 -13.37
CA ASN A 153 9.10 0.35 -12.05
C ASN A 153 7.74 1.08 -12.06
N SER A 154 6.95 0.91 -10.99
CA SER A 154 5.67 1.61 -10.79
C SER A 154 5.81 2.54 -9.59
N ASN A 155 6.26 3.77 -9.79
CA ASN A 155 6.71 4.66 -8.70
C ASN A 155 5.62 5.51 -8.08
N TRP A 156 4.48 5.62 -8.75
CA TRP A 156 3.39 6.52 -8.34
C TRP A 156 3.03 6.40 -6.85
N PHE A 157 2.95 5.17 -6.33
CA PHE A 157 2.54 4.93 -4.94
C PHE A 157 3.58 5.46 -3.95
N MET A 158 4.87 5.29 -4.28
CA MET A 158 5.96 5.82 -3.48
C MET A 158 6.04 7.33 -3.56
N PHE A 159 5.90 7.90 -4.76
CA PHE A 159 5.83 9.36 -4.94
C PHE A 159 4.74 9.99 -4.08
N VAL A 160 3.51 9.47 -4.19
CA VAL A 160 2.36 9.96 -3.41
C VAL A 160 2.61 9.80 -1.91
N THR A 161 3.19 8.67 -1.49
CA THR A 161 3.57 8.45 -0.08
C THR A 161 4.58 9.50 0.41
N PHE A 162 5.60 9.84 -0.37
CA PHE A 162 6.55 10.88 -0.01
C PHE A 162 5.91 12.26 0.10
N CYS A 163 5.08 12.64 -0.87
CA CYS A 163 4.35 13.90 -0.82
C CYS A 163 3.48 13.98 0.43
N ILE A 164 2.66 12.95 0.71
CA ILE A 164 1.81 12.88 1.89
C ILE A 164 2.64 12.98 3.18
N TYR A 165 3.79 12.31 3.25
CA TYR A 165 4.68 12.38 4.41
C TYR A 165 5.26 13.78 4.62
N ILE A 166 5.67 14.46 3.56
CA ILE A 166 6.16 15.85 3.62
C ILE A 166 5.02 16.77 4.08
N LEU A 167 3.83 16.66 3.50
CA LEU A 167 2.67 17.48 3.91
C LEU A 167 2.29 17.25 5.37
N LEU A 168 2.35 15.99 5.83
CA LEU A 168 2.10 15.65 7.24
C LEU A 168 3.16 16.28 8.14
N TYR A 169 4.43 16.19 7.78
CA TYR A 169 5.51 16.82 8.53
C TYR A 169 5.32 18.34 8.66
N VAL A 170 5.01 19.02 7.55
CA VAL A 170 4.73 20.46 7.52
C VAL A 170 3.55 20.81 8.41
N SER A 171 2.51 19.98 8.42
CA SER A 171 1.30 20.20 9.22
C SER A 171 1.52 20.04 10.73
N PHE A 172 2.56 19.31 11.14
CA PHE A 172 2.86 19.00 12.54
C PHE A 172 4.20 19.57 13.02
N LEU A 173 4.69 20.62 12.36
CA LEU A 173 5.90 21.33 12.77
C LEU A 173 5.79 21.83 14.22
N LYS A 174 6.91 21.79 14.95
CA LYS A 174 7.02 22.08 16.39
C LYS A 174 6.29 23.36 16.83
N LYS A 175 6.31 24.41 16.00
CA LYS A 175 5.66 25.72 16.25
C LYS A 175 4.12 25.64 16.37
N TRP A 176 3.49 24.55 15.91
CA TRP A 176 2.03 24.43 15.75
C TRP A 176 1.42 23.32 16.63
N ARG A 177 2.22 22.67 17.49
CA ARG A 177 1.89 21.32 18.01
C ARG A 177 1.02 21.26 19.27
N ASN A 178 1.12 22.20 20.21
CA ASN A 178 0.61 21.95 21.56
C ASN A 178 -0.90 22.17 21.77
N ASP A 179 -1.55 23.10 21.05
CA ASP A 179 -2.98 23.43 21.32
C ASP A 179 -3.92 23.32 20.11
N ARG A 180 -3.40 22.85 18.96
CA ARG A 180 -4.07 22.96 17.65
C ARG A 180 -4.15 21.63 16.90
N LEU A 181 -4.32 20.51 17.61
CA LEU A 181 -4.35 19.18 17.00
C LEU A 181 -5.36 19.07 15.85
N ILE A 182 -6.62 19.43 16.10
CA ILE A 182 -7.69 19.40 15.09
C ILE A 182 -7.36 20.34 13.92
N PHE A 183 -6.86 21.54 14.22
CA PHE A 183 -6.44 22.49 13.19
C PHE A 183 -5.33 21.91 12.31
N ASN A 184 -4.33 21.23 12.88
CA ASN A 184 -3.25 20.60 12.11
C ASN A 184 -3.77 19.46 11.23
N ILE A 185 -4.73 18.67 11.71
CA ILE A 185 -5.39 17.64 10.89
C ILE A 185 -6.17 18.29 9.76
N VAL A 186 -6.96 19.35 10.02
CA VAL A 186 -7.72 20.07 9.00
C VAL A 186 -6.80 20.73 7.97
N PHE A 187 -5.71 21.35 8.40
CA PHE A 187 -4.68 21.93 7.55
C PHE A 187 -4.01 20.86 6.67
N PHE A 188 -3.66 19.71 7.25
CA PHE A 188 -3.15 18.56 6.50
C PHE A 188 -4.15 18.09 5.42
N ASN A 189 -5.45 18.02 5.73
CA ASN A 189 -6.48 17.69 4.75
C ASN A 189 -6.54 18.70 3.61
N PHE A 190 -6.46 20.00 3.92
CA PHE A 190 -6.44 21.06 2.91
C PHE A 190 -5.22 20.93 1.98
N LEU A 191 -4.02 20.72 2.54
CA LEU A 191 -2.81 20.46 1.75
C LEU A 191 -2.94 19.21 0.87
N THR A 192 -3.57 18.17 1.42
CA THR A 192 -3.82 16.91 0.71
C THR A 192 -4.79 17.11 -0.48
N ILE A 193 -5.81 17.95 -0.32
CA ILE A 193 -6.69 18.36 -1.42
C ILE A 193 -5.89 19.11 -2.50
N GLY A 194 -5.03 20.05 -2.10
CA GLY A 194 -4.14 20.74 -3.04
C GLY A 194 -3.27 19.78 -3.86
N LEU A 195 -2.67 18.78 -3.20
CA LEU A 195 -1.92 17.72 -3.88
C LEU A 195 -2.80 16.90 -4.84
N ALA A 196 -4.01 16.53 -4.41
CA ALA A 196 -4.95 15.79 -5.24
C ALA A 196 -5.31 16.55 -6.52
N VAL A 197 -5.53 17.87 -6.42
CA VAL A 197 -5.81 18.75 -7.57
C VAL A 197 -4.61 18.82 -8.52
N ILE A 198 -3.38 18.99 -8.00
CA ILE A 198 -2.17 18.99 -8.82
C ILE A 198 -2.03 17.65 -9.57
N LEU A 199 -2.21 16.53 -8.87
CA LEU A 199 -2.13 15.20 -9.47
C LEU A 199 -3.27 14.93 -10.47
N PHE A 200 -4.45 15.50 -10.24
CA PHE A 200 -5.58 15.43 -11.18
C PHE A 200 -5.25 16.12 -12.51
N ILE A 201 -4.58 17.28 -12.46
CA ILE A 201 -4.23 18.06 -13.65
C ILE A 201 -3.07 17.40 -14.43
N TYR A 202 -2.03 16.93 -13.74
CA TYR A 202 -0.78 16.51 -14.38
C TYR A 202 -0.59 14.99 -14.53
N LYS A 203 -1.39 14.17 -13.84
CA LYS A 203 -1.18 12.71 -13.76
C LYS A 203 -2.47 11.93 -14.02
N LYS A 204 -2.29 10.61 -14.21
CA LYS A 204 -3.39 9.66 -14.43
C LYS A 204 -4.18 9.45 -13.13
N HIS A 205 -5.44 9.04 -13.27
CA HIS A 205 -6.40 8.85 -12.17
C HIS A 205 -5.86 8.06 -10.96
N TYR A 206 -5.03 7.05 -11.18
CA TYR A 206 -4.47 6.21 -10.10
C TYR A 206 -3.49 6.93 -9.18
N TRP A 207 -3.02 8.14 -9.51
CA TRP A 207 -2.13 8.91 -8.64
C TRP A 207 -2.86 9.59 -7.48
N TYR A 208 -4.15 9.92 -7.65
CA TYR A 208 -4.89 10.69 -6.64
C TYR A 208 -6.08 9.94 -6.05
N ASN A 209 -6.58 8.89 -6.71
CA ASN A 209 -7.87 8.30 -6.38
C ASN A 209 -7.93 7.53 -5.04
N THR A 210 -6.79 7.20 -4.42
CA THR A 210 -6.74 6.52 -3.10
C THR A 210 -6.05 7.32 -2.01
N LEU A 211 -5.50 8.50 -2.32
CA LEU A 211 -4.64 9.23 -1.39
C LEU A 211 -5.34 9.59 -0.07
N PHE A 212 -6.64 9.90 -0.12
CA PHE A 212 -7.44 10.28 1.06
C PHE A 212 -7.68 9.13 2.04
N CYS A 213 -7.38 7.88 1.66
CA CYS A 213 -7.43 6.76 2.60
C CYS A 213 -6.38 6.94 3.72
N PHE A 214 -5.30 7.68 3.46
CA PHE A 214 -4.32 8.05 4.49
C PHE A 214 -4.94 8.98 5.54
N ASN A 215 -5.64 10.01 5.07
CA ASN A 215 -6.34 10.99 5.91
C ASN A 215 -7.44 10.31 6.73
N LEU A 216 -8.17 9.36 6.12
CA LEU A 216 -9.15 8.54 6.83
C LEU A 216 -8.51 7.78 8.00
N GLY A 217 -7.30 7.24 7.83
CA GLY A 217 -6.54 6.60 8.91
C GLY A 217 -6.20 7.55 10.07
N ILE A 218 -5.84 8.79 9.77
CA ILE A 218 -5.58 9.84 10.78
C ILE A 218 -6.86 10.16 11.54
N TRP A 219 -7.96 10.44 10.83
CA TRP A 219 -9.25 10.75 11.44
C TRP A 219 -9.78 9.61 12.29
N TYR A 220 -9.65 8.37 11.81
CA TYR A 220 -9.99 7.18 12.59
C TYR A 220 -9.19 7.13 13.89
N SER A 221 -7.86 7.32 13.83
CA SER A 221 -7.02 7.33 15.04
C SER A 221 -7.39 8.47 15.99
N ASN A 222 -7.78 9.64 15.49
CA ASN A 222 -8.21 10.77 16.33
C ASN A 222 -9.50 10.47 17.11
N TYR A 223 -10.48 9.83 16.47
CA TYR A 223 -11.78 9.51 17.05
C TYR A 223 -11.94 8.04 17.45
N LYS A 224 -10.82 7.33 17.62
CA LYS A 224 -10.81 5.88 17.81
C LYS A 224 -11.74 5.44 18.96
N GLN A 225 -11.60 6.08 20.12
CA GLN A 225 -12.34 5.71 21.32
C GLN A 225 -13.85 5.93 21.15
N GLN A 226 -14.25 7.02 20.50
CA GLN A 226 -15.65 7.36 20.24
C GLN A 226 -16.26 6.42 19.19
N ILE A 227 -15.52 6.12 18.12
CA ILE A 227 -15.97 5.21 17.06
C ILE A 227 -16.15 3.80 17.63
N GLU A 228 -15.15 3.29 18.36
CA GLU A 228 -15.17 1.93 18.89
C GLU A 228 -16.21 1.74 20.00
N SER A 229 -16.40 2.72 20.88
CA SER A 229 -17.46 2.65 21.89
C SER A 229 -18.85 2.62 21.26
N PHE A 230 -19.08 3.41 20.21
CA PHE A 230 -20.33 3.42 19.46
C PHE A 230 -20.58 2.09 18.71
N LEU A 231 -19.54 1.52 18.09
CA LEU A 231 -19.61 0.28 17.30
C LEU A 231 -19.60 -1.00 18.14
N LYS A 232 -19.20 -0.95 19.43
CA LYS A 232 -19.37 -2.09 20.34
C LYS A 232 -20.82 -2.51 20.52
N ILE A 233 -21.76 -1.58 20.34
CA ILE A 233 -23.20 -1.84 20.39
C ILE A 233 -23.60 -2.58 19.10
N SER A 234 -24.00 -3.86 19.22
CA SER A 234 -24.29 -4.74 18.08
C SER A 234 -25.29 -4.16 17.07
N LYS A 235 -26.33 -3.46 17.56
CA LYS A 235 -27.31 -2.79 16.69
C LYS A 235 -26.67 -1.69 15.85
N ASN A 236 -25.85 -0.83 16.46
CA ASN A 236 -25.16 0.26 15.78
C ASN A 236 -24.18 -0.29 14.74
N TYR A 237 -23.40 -1.30 15.13
CA TYR A 237 -22.49 -1.99 14.19
C TYR A 237 -23.25 -2.53 12.98
N ALA A 238 -24.36 -3.26 13.19
CA ALA A 238 -25.13 -3.87 12.11
C ALA A 238 -25.69 -2.80 11.15
N ILE A 239 -26.23 -1.70 11.67
CA ILE A 239 -26.75 -0.59 10.87
C ILE A 239 -25.63 0.03 10.03
N ILE A 240 -24.50 0.39 10.65
CA ILE A 240 -23.37 1.01 9.95
C ILE A 240 -22.75 0.06 8.92
N PHE A 241 -22.68 -1.24 9.24
CA PHE A 241 -22.20 -2.26 8.32
C PHE A 241 -23.10 -2.37 7.09
N VAL A 242 -24.42 -2.48 7.26
CA VAL A 242 -25.37 -2.56 6.15
C VAL A 242 -25.33 -1.30 5.29
N ILE A 243 -25.31 -0.11 5.91
CA ILE A 243 -25.16 1.16 5.19
C ILE A 243 -23.86 1.16 4.38
N SER A 244 -22.74 0.77 4.99
CA SER A 244 -21.44 0.72 4.31
C SER A 244 -21.41 -0.26 3.14
N VAL A 245 -22.06 -1.42 3.28
CA VAL A 245 -22.21 -2.41 2.19
C VAL A 245 -23.02 -1.81 1.05
N ILE A 246 -24.19 -1.24 1.33
CA ILE A 246 -25.06 -0.65 0.30
C ILE A 246 -24.34 0.49 -0.41
N SER A 247 -23.77 1.45 0.35
CA SER A 247 -23.03 2.58 -0.22
C SER A 247 -21.85 2.10 -1.08
N PHE A 248 -21.10 1.10 -0.62
CA PHE A 248 -20.00 0.53 -1.41
C PHE A 248 -20.51 -0.14 -2.69
N LEU A 249 -21.55 -0.97 -2.63
CA LEU A 249 -22.11 -1.64 -3.81
C LEU A 249 -22.62 -0.63 -4.84
N VAL A 250 -23.39 0.38 -4.40
CA VAL A 250 -23.84 1.49 -5.26
C VAL A 250 -22.65 2.17 -5.92
N SER A 251 -21.61 2.53 -5.15
CA SER A 251 -20.41 3.15 -5.69
C SER A 251 -19.63 2.23 -6.65
N PHE A 252 -19.62 0.92 -6.41
CA PHE A 252 -18.89 -0.06 -7.20
C PHE A 252 -19.48 -0.20 -8.61
N PHE A 253 -20.81 -0.18 -8.71
CA PHE A 253 -21.51 -0.28 -9.99
C PHE A 253 -21.59 1.06 -10.73
N LEU A 254 -21.85 2.17 -10.02
CA LEU A 254 -22.06 3.49 -10.65
C LEU A 254 -20.78 4.27 -10.92
N ILE A 255 -19.73 4.13 -10.09
CA ILE A 255 -18.52 4.95 -10.22
C ILE A 255 -17.47 4.24 -11.05
N GLU A 256 -17.22 4.80 -12.23
CA GLU A 256 -16.17 4.33 -13.14
C GLU A 256 -14.76 4.53 -12.58
N THR A 257 -13.83 3.71 -13.07
CA THR A 257 -12.44 3.68 -12.59
C THR A 257 -11.67 4.98 -12.84
N GLN A 258 -11.96 5.68 -13.94
CA GLN A 258 -11.26 6.91 -14.32
C GLN A 258 -11.88 8.17 -13.68
N SER A 259 -13.08 8.05 -13.11
CA SER A 259 -13.80 9.17 -12.52
C SER A 259 -13.09 9.70 -11.27
N PRO A 260 -13.03 11.03 -11.05
CA PRO A 260 -12.56 11.60 -9.79
C PRO A 260 -13.36 11.13 -8.57
N LEU A 261 -14.64 10.79 -8.78
CA LEU A 261 -15.52 10.24 -7.74
C LEU A 261 -15.04 8.87 -7.23
N PHE A 262 -14.06 8.24 -7.88
CA PHE A 262 -13.41 7.03 -7.37
C PHE A 262 -12.87 7.22 -5.95
N ILE A 263 -12.49 8.44 -5.56
CA ILE A 263 -12.08 8.76 -4.18
C ILE A 263 -13.16 8.31 -3.18
N ILE A 264 -14.44 8.55 -3.47
CA ILE A 264 -15.56 8.14 -2.61
C ILE A 264 -15.62 6.61 -2.54
N LYS A 265 -15.53 5.92 -3.69
CA LYS A 265 -15.48 4.46 -3.74
C LYS A 265 -14.32 3.88 -2.91
N ALA A 266 -13.14 4.50 -2.98
CA ALA A 266 -11.96 4.09 -2.21
C ALA A 266 -12.14 4.28 -0.70
N LEU A 267 -12.74 5.40 -0.27
CA LEU A 267 -13.06 5.65 1.14
C LEU A 267 -14.10 4.67 1.66
N LEU A 268 -15.20 4.45 0.92
CA LEU A 268 -16.25 3.50 1.29
C LEU A 268 -15.73 2.07 1.40
N PHE A 269 -14.90 1.64 0.44
CA PHE A 269 -14.24 0.34 0.51
C PHE A 269 -13.37 0.21 1.75
N THR A 270 -12.59 1.24 2.08
CA THR A 270 -11.70 1.23 3.25
C THR A 270 -12.50 1.15 4.55
N VAL A 271 -13.58 1.93 4.67
CA VAL A 271 -14.49 1.86 5.83
C VAL A 271 -15.10 0.47 5.96
N LEU A 272 -15.67 -0.06 4.86
CA LEU A 272 -16.25 -1.40 4.84
C LEU A 272 -15.23 -2.47 5.25
N PHE A 273 -14.01 -2.39 4.72
CA PHE A 273 -12.95 -3.33 5.04
C PHE A 273 -12.56 -3.27 6.53
N VAL A 274 -12.44 -2.06 7.08
CA VAL A 274 -12.16 -1.84 8.50
C VAL A 274 -13.28 -2.43 9.38
N LEU A 275 -14.54 -2.23 9.01
CA LEU A 275 -15.68 -2.85 9.72
C LEU A 275 -15.60 -4.38 9.67
N CYS A 276 -15.36 -4.96 8.49
CA CYS A 276 -15.12 -6.41 8.38
C CYS A 276 -13.99 -6.87 9.32
N GLN A 277 -12.87 -6.15 9.33
CA GLN A 277 -11.71 -6.46 10.15
C GLN A 277 -12.01 -6.44 11.66
N MET A 278 -12.92 -5.57 12.12
CA MET A 278 -13.38 -5.53 13.52
C MET A 278 -14.09 -6.82 13.95
N LYS A 279 -14.56 -7.66 13.03
CA LYS A 279 -15.26 -8.92 13.36
C LYS A 279 -14.38 -10.15 13.28
N PHE A 280 -13.12 -10.01 12.87
CA PHE A 280 -12.21 -11.15 12.77
C PHE A 280 -10.99 -10.97 13.65
N LEU A 281 -10.64 -12.03 14.37
CA LEU A 281 -9.35 -12.19 15.02
C LEU A 281 -8.53 -13.19 14.19
N PHE A 282 -7.39 -12.75 13.69
CA PHE A 282 -6.48 -13.59 12.91
C PHE A 282 -5.43 -14.21 13.82
N THR A 283 -5.20 -15.50 13.64
CA THR A 283 -4.03 -16.17 14.20
C THR A 283 -2.78 -15.67 13.45
N PRO A 284 -1.65 -15.38 14.14
CA PRO A 284 -0.42 -14.96 13.48
C PRO A 284 0.05 -16.01 12.45
N SER A 285 -0.19 -15.71 11.19
CA SER A 285 0.22 -16.54 10.06
C SER A 285 1.73 -16.52 9.87
N LYS A 286 2.34 -17.62 9.42
CA LYS A 286 3.76 -17.61 9.06
C LYS A 286 3.98 -16.95 7.70
N ILE A 287 3.19 -17.35 6.71
CA ILE A 287 3.42 -16.95 5.31
C ILE A 287 2.95 -15.51 5.09
N TYR A 288 1.68 -15.21 5.37
CA TYR A 288 1.13 -13.88 5.07
C TYR A 288 1.72 -12.79 5.96
N SER A 289 2.02 -13.07 7.23
CA SER A 289 2.69 -12.10 8.09
C SER A 289 4.12 -11.82 7.61
N GLN A 290 4.83 -12.82 7.09
CA GLN A 290 6.16 -12.64 6.53
C GLN A 290 6.10 -11.78 5.26
N LEU A 291 5.18 -12.06 4.34
CA LEU A 291 4.91 -11.20 3.19
C LEU A 291 4.55 -9.77 3.60
N GLY A 292 3.73 -9.62 4.65
CA GLY A 292 3.38 -8.32 5.22
C GLY A 292 4.57 -7.57 5.82
N LYS A 293 5.60 -8.26 6.32
CA LYS A 293 6.86 -7.65 6.79
C LYS A 293 7.71 -7.16 5.62
N HIS A 294 7.73 -7.92 4.53
CA HIS A 294 8.48 -7.64 3.29
C HIS A 294 7.67 -6.85 2.25
N ILE A 295 6.55 -6.23 2.66
CA ILE A 295 5.57 -5.60 1.77
C ILE A 295 6.20 -4.60 0.79
N PHE A 296 7.13 -3.78 1.27
CA PHE A 296 7.79 -2.76 0.47
C PHE A 296 8.57 -3.39 -0.69
N SER A 297 9.38 -4.40 -0.38
CA SER A 297 10.31 -5.02 -1.31
C SER A 297 9.59 -5.92 -2.29
N VAL A 298 8.56 -6.65 -1.85
CA VAL A 298 7.66 -7.38 -2.75
C VAL A 298 6.97 -6.41 -3.71
N TYR A 299 6.37 -5.32 -3.20
CA TYR A 299 5.67 -4.33 -4.03
C TYR A 299 6.59 -3.70 -5.09
N MET A 300 7.79 -3.28 -4.68
CA MET A 300 8.72 -2.56 -5.56
C MET A 300 9.45 -3.47 -6.54
N LEU A 301 9.85 -4.68 -6.15
CA LEU A 301 10.78 -5.53 -6.92
C LEU A 301 10.09 -6.62 -7.74
N GLN A 302 8.80 -6.90 -7.52
CA GLN A 302 8.05 -7.94 -8.24
C GLN A 302 8.12 -7.87 -9.78
N ARG A 303 8.29 -6.68 -10.37
CA ARG A 303 8.37 -6.57 -11.83
C ARG A 303 9.70 -7.04 -12.40
N ILE A 304 10.76 -7.14 -11.58
CA ILE A 304 12.06 -7.64 -12.04
C ILE A 304 11.94 -9.09 -12.54
N PRO A 305 11.40 -10.05 -11.75
CA PRO A 305 11.12 -11.39 -12.25
C PRO A 305 10.19 -11.43 -13.47
N PHE A 306 9.13 -10.61 -13.49
CA PHE A 306 8.24 -10.55 -14.66
C PHE A 306 9.00 -10.20 -15.92
N ILE A 307 9.83 -9.17 -15.84
CA ILE A 307 10.65 -8.68 -16.94
C ILE A 307 11.63 -9.77 -17.41
N LEU A 308 12.44 -10.32 -16.50
CA LEU A 308 13.49 -11.29 -16.83
C LEU A 308 12.93 -12.60 -17.39
N LEU A 309 11.87 -13.15 -16.80
CA LEU A 309 11.27 -14.40 -17.25
C LEU A 309 10.47 -14.23 -18.55
N THR A 310 9.99 -13.00 -18.84
CA THR A 310 9.39 -12.68 -20.15
C THR A 310 10.44 -12.65 -21.25
N ASP A 311 11.65 -12.16 -20.99
CA ASP A 311 12.75 -12.19 -21.96
C ASP A 311 13.14 -13.63 -22.35
N LEU A 312 12.93 -14.58 -21.43
CA LEU A 312 13.13 -16.03 -21.67
C LEU A 312 11.91 -16.71 -22.33
N ALA A 313 10.89 -15.95 -22.74
CA ALA A 313 9.63 -16.44 -23.31
C ALA A 313 8.87 -17.46 -22.44
N LEU A 314 9.12 -17.46 -21.12
CA LEU A 314 8.44 -18.36 -20.18
C LEU A 314 6.98 -17.95 -19.94
N ASN A 315 6.62 -16.71 -20.27
CA ASN A 315 5.26 -16.18 -20.18
C ASN A 315 4.25 -16.90 -21.08
N LYS A 316 4.72 -17.73 -22.05
CA LYS A 316 3.87 -18.63 -22.84
C LYS A 316 3.15 -19.69 -22.01
N ASN A 317 3.78 -20.15 -20.92
CA ASN A 317 3.13 -21.05 -19.96
C ASN A 317 2.79 -20.27 -18.70
N ILE A 318 1.52 -19.84 -18.60
CA ILE A 318 1.01 -18.98 -17.52
C ILE A 318 1.31 -19.58 -16.14
N TYR A 319 1.18 -20.89 -15.96
CA TYR A 319 1.36 -21.53 -14.66
C TYR A 319 2.82 -21.58 -14.24
N LEU A 320 3.71 -21.97 -15.16
CA LEU A 320 5.15 -21.97 -14.91
C LEU A 320 5.66 -20.55 -14.65
N PHE A 321 5.20 -19.59 -15.46
CA PHE A 321 5.54 -18.18 -15.29
C PHE A 321 5.04 -17.64 -13.94
N PHE A 322 3.82 -17.98 -13.53
CA PHE A 322 3.28 -17.58 -12.23
C PHE A 322 4.11 -18.11 -11.06
N ILE A 323 4.39 -19.41 -11.04
CA ILE A 323 5.17 -20.03 -9.96
C ILE A 323 6.59 -19.46 -9.93
N GLY A 324 7.26 -19.39 -11.08
CA GLY A 324 8.62 -18.85 -11.19
C GLY A 324 8.70 -17.40 -10.72
N THR A 325 7.81 -16.54 -11.20
CA THR A 325 7.81 -15.12 -10.84
C THR A 325 7.48 -14.89 -9.36
N LEU A 326 6.58 -15.69 -8.78
CA LEU A 326 6.24 -15.59 -7.35
C LEU A 326 7.43 -16.00 -6.47
N ILE A 327 8.04 -17.16 -6.74
CA ILE A 327 9.20 -17.65 -5.99
C ILE A 327 10.38 -16.67 -6.11
N SER A 328 10.71 -16.24 -7.32
CA SER A 328 11.79 -15.27 -7.56
C SER A 328 11.51 -13.94 -6.87
N THR A 329 10.27 -13.46 -6.85
CA THR A 329 9.91 -12.21 -6.16
C THR A 329 10.14 -12.30 -4.66
N ILE A 330 9.70 -13.41 -4.03
CA ILE A 330 9.89 -13.62 -2.59
C ILE A 330 11.39 -13.75 -2.26
N ALA A 331 12.15 -14.46 -3.10
CA ALA A 331 13.60 -14.61 -2.93
C ALA A 331 14.31 -13.25 -3.02
N ILE A 332 14.07 -12.48 -4.08
CA ILE A 332 14.65 -11.15 -4.28
C ILE A 332 14.27 -10.21 -3.12
N ALA A 333 13.00 -10.17 -2.72
CA ALA A 333 12.54 -9.32 -1.63
C ALA A 333 13.23 -9.67 -0.30
N THR A 334 13.41 -10.97 0.00
CA THR A 334 14.07 -11.44 1.22
C THR A 334 15.55 -11.06 1.24
N VAL A 335 16.26 -11.28 0.13
CA VAL A 335 17.68 -10.91 -0.01
C VAL A 335 17.86 -9.40 0.12
N TYR A 336 17.00 -8.64 -0.56
CA TYR A 336 17.02 -7.18 -0.53
C TYR A 336 16.79 -6.63 0.88
N ASP A 337 15.80 -7.14 1.62
CA ASP A 337 15.53 -6.67 2.98
C ASP A 337 16.67 -7.02 3.94
N CYS A 338 17.31 -8.18 3.76
CA CYS A 338 18.52 -8.53 4.51
C CYS A 338 19.64 -7.52 4.26
N PHE A 339 19.89 -7.18 2.99
CA PHE A 339 20.87 -6.17 2.59
C PHE A 339 20.58 -4.80 3.23
N ILE A 340 19.33 -4.32 3.17
CA ILE A 340 18.94 -3.03 3.74
C ILE A 340 19.10 -2.99 5.26
N VAL A 341 18.80 -4.09 5.96
CA VAL A 341 19.05 -4.18 7.41
C VAL A 341 20.54 -4.07 7.72
N VAL A 342 21.40 -4.78 6.99
CA VAL A 342 22.86 -4.70 7.18
C VAL A 342 23.38 -3.29 6.87
N PHE A 343 22.93 -2.70 5.75
CA PHE A 343 23.32 -1.36 5.33
C PHE A 343 22.89 -0.28 6.35
N SER A 344 21.66 -0.38 6.88
CA SER A 344 21.17 0.56 7.89
C SER A 344 22.00 0.52 9.17
N LYS A 345 22.39 -0.67 9.65
CA LYS A 345 23.30 -0.82 10.80
C LYS A 345 24.65 -0.17 10.53
N TYR A 346 25.17 -0.30 9.32
CA TYR A 346 26.44 0.32 8.92
C TYR A 346 26.36 1.85 8.94
N ILE A 347 25.28 2.43 8.40
CA ILE A 347 25.03 3.88 8.46
C ILE A 347 24.94 4.37 9.91
N THR A 348 24.19 3.66 10.77
CA THR A 348 24.07 4.05 12.18
C THR A 348 25.42 4.04 12.87
N LYS A 349 26.25 3.02 12.62
CA LYS A 349 27.60 2.89 13.17
C LYS A 349 28.56 4.00 12.69
N LEU A 350 28.45 4.40 11.41
CA LEU A 350 29.21 5.52 10.87
C LEU A 350 28.78 6.85 11.50
N ARG A 351 27.48 7.06 11.71
CA ARG A 351 26.96 8.25 12.38
C ARG A 351 27.46 8.37 13.81
N THR A 352 27.50 7.28 14.57
CA THR A 352 28.07 7.30 15.94
C THR A 352 29.58 7.56 15.98
N LYS A 353 30.31 7.31 14.89
CA LYS A 353 31.76 7.55 14.79
C LYS A 353 32.14 8.94 14.27
N LEU A 354 31.23 9.64 13.60
CA LEU A 354 31.47 10.97 13.01
C LEU A 354 30.97 12.12 13.90
N PHE A 355 30.15 11.80 14.91
CA PHE A 355 29.58 12.77 15.87
C PHE A 355 30.06 12.54 17.32
N HIS A 356 31.09 11.72 17.48
CA HIS A 356 31.99 11.64 18.64
C HIS A 356 33.41 11.83 18.12
#